data_AF-A0A0L7KUH4-F1
#
_entry.id   AF-A0A0L7KUH4-F1
#
_cell.length_a   1.000
_cell.length_b   1.000
_cell.length_c   1.000
_cell.angle_alpha   90.00
_cell.angle_beta   90.00
_cell.angle_gamma   90.00
#
_symmetry.space_group_name_H-M   'P 1'
#
loop_
_entity.id
_entity.type
_entity.pdbx_description
1 polymer ?
#
loop_
_entity_poly.entity_id
_entity_poly.type
_entity_poly.pdbx_seq_one_letter_code
_entity_poly.pdbx_strand_id
1 'polypeptide(L)'
;MYNGYSYCKHARSRDGGFRYRCSAVLSKACRAHVCVRDGVVASSAPEHNHSPSTYTKTLSGRYIKQNMSKLKRALSCFSTMVISSVDIAGLGMLGRGTHAPNGSQESALLIYTKNSCIRGGGVRFACASRLSGRCHAYVHMSVCNVILKSDLVHTHEQPTYKF
;
A
#
# COMPACT_ATOMS: atom_id res chain seq x y z
N MET A 1 27.05 3.40 -0.05
CA MET A 1 26.50 2.04 0.08
C MET A 1 27.65 1.05 -0.02
N TYR A 2 27.54 -0.13 0.59
CA TYR A 2 28.59 -1.16 0.54
C TYR A 2 27.94 -2.55 0.56
N ASN A 3 28.31 -3.43 -0.37
CA ASN A 3 27.74 -4.78 -0.55
C ASN A 3 26.20 -4.85 -0.57
N GLY A 4 25.54 -3.90 -1.24
CA GLY A 4 24.07 -3.84 -1.31
C GLY A 4 23.38 -3.36 -0.02
N TYR A 5 24.13 -3.04 1.03
CA TYR A 5 23.61 -2.49 2.27
C TYR A 5 23.88 -0.99 2.38
N SER A 6 22.95 -0.30 3.04
CA SER A 6 23.07 1.12 3.38
C SER A 6 23.63 1.29 4.78
N TYR A 7 24.49 2.28 4.96
CA TYR A 7 25.10 2.58 6.25
C TYR A 7 24.99 4.08 6.55
N CYS A 8 24.89 4.41 7.84
CA CYS A 8 24.85 5.77 8.35
C CYS A 8 26.14 6.05 9.14
N LYS A 9 26.69 7.25 8.98
CA LYS A 9 27.87 7.71 9.72
C LYS A 9 27.55 7.70 11.21
N HIS A 10 28.40 7.09 12.02
CA HIS A 10 28.14 6.94 13.46
C HIS A 10 29.18 7.66 14.31
N ALA A 11 30.45 7.28 14.21
CA ALA A 11 31.50 7.82 15.05
C ALA A 11 32.84 7.87 14.31
N ARG A 12 33.77 8.68 14.81
CA ARG A 12 35.16 8.63 14.36
C ARG A 12 35.83 7.38 14.95
N SER A 13 36.61 6.67 14.16
CA SER A 13 37.43 5.56 14.64
C SER A 13 38.69 6.11 15.32
N ARG A 14 39.28 5.32 16.23
CA ARG A 14 40.57 5.67 16.87
C ARG A 14 41.68 5.84 15.83
N ASP A 15 41.67 5.05 14.77
CA ASP A 15 42.71 5.03 13.72
C ASP A 15 42.55 6.13 12.66
N GLY A 16 41.80 7.20 12.95
CA GLY A 16 41.64 8.35 12.07
C GLY A 16 40.52 8.24 11.01
N GLY A 17 39.82 7.11 10.92
CA GLY A 17 38.69 6.92 10.00
C GLY A 17 37.30 7.26 10.57
N PHE A 18 36.24 6.85 9.86
CA PHE A 18 34.86 6.90 10.31
C PHE A 18 34.24 5.51 10.35
N ARG A 19 33.56 5.20 11.45
CA ARG A 19 32.71 4.03 11.60
C ARG A 19 31.29 4.36 11.13
N TYR A 20 30.78 3.52 10.25
CA TYR A 20 29.43 3.56 9.73
C TYR A 20 28.67 2.33 10.24
N ARG A 21 27.45 2.52 10.72
CA ARG A 21 26.56 1.43 11.16
C ARG A 21 25.50 1.16 10.11
N CYS A 22 25.04 -0.08 9.99
CA CYS A 22 23.95 -0.42 9.10
C CYS A 22 22.72 0.46 9.41
N SER A 23 22.08 1.00 8.37
CA SER A 23 20.91 1.87 8.53
C SER A 23 19.71 1.16 9.16
N ALA A 24 19.72 -0.17 9.20
CA ALA A 24 18.69 -0.98 9.84
C ALA A 24 18.94 -1.25 11.34
N VAL A 25 19.94 -0.59 11.96
CA VAL A 25 20.24 -0.73 13.39
C VAL A 25 19.03 -0.46 14.27
N LEU A 26 18.23 0.57 13.97
CA LEU A 26 17.03 0.91 14.74
C LEU A 26 15.83 0.02 14.39
N SER A 27 15.67 -0.35 13.11
CA SER A 27 14.47 -1.07 12.65
C SER A 27 14.55 -2.59 12.82
N LYS A 28 15.77 -3.16 12.82
CA LYS A 28 16.00 -4.61 12.82
C LYS A 28 17.10 -5.03 13.81
N ALA A 29 17.52 -4.13 14.70
CA ALA A 29 18.61 -4.37 15.66
C ALA A 29 19.92 -4.86 15.00
N CYS A 30 20.17 -4.49 13.75
CA CYS A 30 21.34 -4.95 13.00
C CYS A 30 22.64 -4.35 13.57
N ARG A 31 23.66 -5.21 13.78
CA ARG A 31 24.95 -4.83 14.38
C ARG A 31 26.10 -4.70 13.36
N ALA A 32 25.82 -4.91 12.08
CA ALA A 32 26.80 -4.74 11.01
C ALA A 32 27.33 -3.30 10.96
N HIS A 33 28.63 -3.19 10.70
CA HIS A 33 29.32 -1.91 10.60
C HIS A 33 30.51 -1.97 9.65
N VAL A 34 30.89 -0.82 9.13
CA VAL A 34 32.02 -0.64 8.21
C VAL A 34 32.86 0.54 8.70
N CYS A 35 34.17 0.38 8.73
CA CYS A 35 35.11 1.44 9.01
C CYS A 35 35.76 1.89 7.70
N VAL A 36 35.67 3.18 7.41
CA VAL A 36 36.24 3.79 6.21
C VAL A 36 37.35 4.74 6.63
N ARG A 37 38.50 4.66 5.97
CA ARG A 37 39.65 5.53 6.17
C ARG A 37 40.12 6.03 4.80
N ASP A 38 40.25 7.35 4.65
CA ASP A 38 40.70 7.99 3.41
C ASP A 38 39.91 7.55 2.16
N GLY A 39 38.60 7.31 2.33
CA GLY A 39 37.71 6.85 1.26
C GLY A 39 37.73 5.33 1.00
N VAL A 40 38.63 4.58 1.64
CA VAL A 40 38.78 3.12 1.48
C VAL A 40 38.18 2.39 2.68
N VAL A 41 37.54 1.23 2.43
CA VAL A 41 37.02 0.38 3.51
C VAL A 41 38.19 -0.34 4.18
N ALA A 42 38.49 0.04 5.43
CA ALA A 42 39.59 -0.52 6.21
C ALA A 42 39.19 -1.80 6.94
N SER A 43 37.95 -1.88 7.44
CA SER A 43 37.41 -3.08 8.06
C SER A 43 35.88 -3.11 8.00
N SER A 44 35.30 -4.31 8.02
CA SER A 44 33.85 -4.48 8.04
C SER A 44 33.43 -5.70 8.83
N ALA A 45 32.34 -5.59 9.58
CA ALA A 45 31.59 -6.71 10.14
C ALA A 45 30.36 -6.96 9.26
N PRO A 46 30.40 -7.96 8.35
CA PRO A 46 29.39 -8.15 7.31
C PRO A 46 28.17 -8.93 7.78
N GLU A 47 28.10 -9.35 9.04
CA GLU A 47 26.95 -10.11 9.56
C GLU A 47 25.71 -9.23 9.69
N HIS A 48 24.84 -9.34 8.70
CA HIS A 48 23.50 -8.74 8.73
C HIS A 48 22.48 -9.80 9.14
N ASN A 49 21.61 -9.44 10.08
CA ASN A 49 20.46 -10.26 10.47
C ASN A 49 19.22 -9.99 9.58
N HIS A 50 19.45 -9.43 8.39
CA HIS A 50 18.37 -9.06 7.48
C HIS A 50 18.83 -9.04 6.03
N SER A 51 17.88 -9.20 5.12
CA SER A 51 18.12 -9.04 3.68
C SER A 51 18.51 -7.59 3.31
N PRO A 52 19.25 -7.41 2.19
CA PRO A 52 19.61 -6.10 1.66
C PRO A 52 18.41 -5.17 1.47
N SER A 53 18.64 -3.86 1.59
CA SER A 53 17.60 -2.87 1.31
C SER A 53 17.54 -2.61 -0.20
N THR A 54 16.37 -2.80 -0.81
CA THR A 54 16.16 -2.50 -2.23
C THR A 54 15.98 -0.99 -2.43
N TYR A 55 16.65 -0.42 -3.43
CA TYR A 55 16.52 0.99 -3.80
C TYR A 55 16.18 1.09 -5.28
N THR A 56 15.28 2.01 -5.64
CA THR A 56 15.00 2.35 -7.03
C THR A 56 15.59 3.71 -7.34
N LYS A 57 16.30 3.81 -8.46
CA LYS A 57 16.79 5.08 -8.99
C LYS A 57 15.65 5.74 -9.77
N THR A 58 15.31 6.98 -9.42
CA THR A 58 14.33 7.77 -10.17
C THR A 58 14.96 8.30 -11.47
N LEU A 59 14.11 8.73 -12.41
CA LEU A 59 14.55 9.43 -13.62
C LEU A 59 15.40 10.68 -13.32
N SER A 60 15.14 11.33 -12.17
CA SER A 60 15.93 12.46 -11.66
C SER A 60 17.26 12.07 -10.99
N GLY A 61 17.65 10.79 -11.01
CA GLY A 61 18.91 10.30 -10.45
C GLY A 61 18.94 10.11 -8.93
N ARG A 62 17.83 10.35 -8.22
CA ARG A 62 17.72 10.15 -6.77
C ARG A 62 17.44 8.68 -6.44
N TYR A 63 17.96 8.19 -5.31
CA TYR A 63 17.69 6.82 -4.84
C TYR A 63 16.60 6.83 -3.77
N ILE A 64 15.49 6.14 -4.03
CA ILE A 64 14.38 5.98 -3.08
C ILE A 64 14.43 4.57 -2.51
N LYS A 65 14.43 4.46 -1.18
CA LYS A 65 14.37 3.16 -0.49
C LYS A 65 13.01 2.52 -0.74
N GLN A 66 12.99 1.34 -1.36
CA GLN A 66 11.76 0.57 -1.50
C GLN A 66 11.43 -0.07 -0.15
N ASN A 67 10.34 0.39 0.46
CA ASN A 67 9.79 -0.31 1.62
C ASN A 67 8.93 -1.45 1.09
N MET A 68 9.46 -2.68 1.09
CA MET A 68 8.76 -3.86 0.54
C MET A 68 7.40 -4.12 1.19
N SER A 69 7.18 -3.65 2.42
CA SER A 69 5.87 -3.66 3.10
C SER A 69 4.85 -2.72 2.45
N LYS A 70 5.31 -1.61 1.85
CA LYS A 70 4.48 -0.68 1.06
C LYS A 70 4.35 -1.14 -0.40
N LEU A 71 5.37 -1.80 -0.98
CA LEU A 71 5.33 -2.25 -2.38
C LEU A 71 4.43 -3.48 -2.58
N LYS A 72 4.42 -4.45 -1.64
CA LYS A 72 3.44 -5.55 -1.63
C LYS A 72 1.99 -5.06 -1.48
N ARG A 73 1.81 -3.93 -0.77
CA ARG A 73 0.54 -3.20 -0.78
C ARG A 73 0.30 -2.57 -2.15
N ALA A 74 1.22 -1.77 -2.68
CA ALA A 74 1.03 -1.03 -3.94
C ALA A 74 0.73 -1.93 -5.17
N LEU A 75 1.39 -3.08 -5.31
CA LEU A 75 1.16 -4.02 -6.43
C LEU A 75 -0.17 -4.80 -6.30
N SER A 76 -0.79 -4.85 -5.13
CA SER A 76 -2.18 -5.32 -4.94
C SER A 76 -3.21 -4.18 -4.90
N CYS A 77 -2.80 -2.95 -5.26
CA CYS A 77 -3.61 -1.73 -5.07
C CYS A 77 -3.95 -0.97 -6.35
N PHE A 78 -3.58 -1.42 -7.55
CA PHE A 78 -3.96 -0.75 -8.80
C PHE A 78 -5.26 -1.27 -9.43
N SER A 79 -6.16 -1.89 -8.65
CA SER A 79 -7.51 -2.20 -9.13
C SER A 79 -8.49 -1.13 -8.66
N THR A 80 -8.73 -0.15 -9.54
CA THR A 80 -10.03 0.52 -9.56
C THR A 80 -11.06 -0.56 -9.88
N MET A 81 -12.02 -0.78 -8.99
CA MET A 81 -13.08 -1.77 -9.20
C MET A 81 -14.31 -1.03 -9.73
N VAL A 82 -14.72 -1.40 -10.94
CA VAL A 82 -16.02 -1.03 -11.47
C VAL A 82 -16.98 -2.13 -11.04
N ILE A 83 -17.87 -1.84 -10.10
CA ILE A 83 -18.91 -2.78 -9.69
C ILE A 83 -20.15 -2.41 -10.50
N SER A 84 -20.53 -3.27 -11.44
CA SER A 84 -21.82 -3.18 -12.11
C SER A 84 -22.89 -3.85 -11.24
N SER A 85 -24.13 -3.39 -11.28
CA SER A 85 -25.23 -3.95 -10.49
C SER A 85 -25.62 -5.39 -10.85
N VAL A 86 -25.00 -6.00 -11.86
CA VAL A 86 -25.35 -7.33 -12.40
C VAL A 86 -24.58 -8.47 -11.73
N ASP A 87 -23.42 -8.21 -11.12
CA ASP A 87 -22.56 -9.27 -10.56
C ASP A 87 -23.03 -9.82 -9.20
N ILE A 88 -24.13 -9.31 -8.64
CA ILE A 88 -24.70 -9.75 -7.34
C ILE A 88 -25.95 -10.65 -7.53
N ALA A 89 -26.33 -10.99 -8.76
CA ALA A 89 -27.36 -12.01 -8.98
C ALA A 89 -26.87 -13.46 -8.76
N GLY A 90 -25.56 -13.68 -8.64
CA GLY A 90 -24.95 -15.02 -8.57
C GLY A 90 -24.57 -15.54 -7.18
N LEU A 91 -24.61 -14.72 -6.13
CA LEU A 91 -24.22 -15.12 -4.77
C LEU A 91 -25.26 -14.64 -3.78
N GLY A 92 -26.32 -15.45 -3.66
CA GLY A 92 -27.44 -15.19 -2.78
C GLY A 92 -27.02 -15.05 -1.32
N MET A 93 -27.46 -13.95 -0.70
CA MET A 93 -27.89 -13.93 0.70
C MET A 93 -28.89 -12.79 0.90
N LEU A 94 -30.07 -13.16 1.39
CA LEU A 94 -31.20 -12.31 1.75
C LEU A 94 -30.84 -11.35 2.91
N GLY A 95 -31.04 -10.06 2.71
CA GLY A 95 -30.99 -9.04 3.76
C GLY A 95 -32.17 -8.07 3.62
N ARG A 96 -33.06 -8.05 4.62
CA ARG A 96 -34.32 -7.30 4.66
C ARG A 96 -34.10 -5.78 4.66
N GLY A 97 -34.95 -5.06 3.91
CA GLY A 97 -35.02 -3.59 3.92
C GLY A 97 -36.00 -3.03 2.90
N THR A 98 -37.30 -3.25 3.16
CA THR A 98 -38.52 -2.52 2.74
C THR A 98 -38.53 -1.50 1.57
N HIS A 99 -39.47 -1.77 0.65
CA HIS A 99 -40.28 -0.89 -0.24
C HIS A 99 -39.62 -0.17 -1.44
N ALA A 100 -40.04 -0.61 -2.64
CA ALA A 100 -39.79 -0.10 -4.00
C ALA A 100 -40.78 1.05 -4.37
N PRO A 101 -40.65 1.79 -5.51
CA PRO A 101 -40.97 1.21 -6.82
C PRO A 101 -40.29 1.83 -8.08
N ASN A 102 -40.50 1.15 -9.22
CA ASN A 102 -40.52 1.65 -10.60
C ASN A 102 -39.20 1.87 -11.36
N GLY A 103 -38.88 0.88 -12.21
CA GLY A 103 -38.95 1.09 -13.66
C GLY A 103 -37.89 1.97 -14.31
N SER A 104 -36.66 1.48 -14.41
CA SER A 104 -35.84 1.45 -15.62
C SER A 104 -34.48 0.85 -15.25
N GLN A 105 -34.09 -0.23 -15.92
CA GLN A 105 -32.79 -0.84 -15.76
C GLN A 105 -31.73 0.03 -16.45
N GLU A 106 -31.33 1.13 -15.81
CA GLU A 106 -30.05 1.77 -16.11
C GLU A 106 -29.06 1.36 -15.01
N SER A 107 -28.17 0.44 -15.35
CA SER A 107 -27.07 -0.01 -14.50
C SER A 107 -26.07 1.13 -14.33
N ALA A 108 -26.37 2.04 -13.39
CA ALA A 108 -25.49 3.14 -13.02
C ALA A 108 -24.15 2.59 -12.49
N LEU A 109 -23.10 2.70 -13.30
CA LEU A 109 -21.74 2.36 -12.93
C LEU A 109 -21.23 3.34 -11.88
N LEU A 110 -21.18 2.90 -10.63
CA LEU A 110 -20.62 3.67 -9.53
C LEU A 110 -19.21 3.18 -9.22
N ILE A 111 -18.28 4.13 -9.19
CA ILE A 111 -16.85 3.84 -9.06
C ILE A 111 -16.48 3.75 -7.59
N TYR A 112 -15.85 2.64 -7.22
CA TYR A 112 -15.30 2.44 -5.89
C TYR A 112 -13.78 2.48 -5.93
N THR A 113 -13.18 3.18 -4.96
CA THR A 113 -11.74 3.27 -4.77
C THR A 113 -11.32 2.55 -3.50
N LYS A 114 -10.14 1.92 -3.54
CA LYS A 114 -9.56 1.23 -2.39
C LYS A 114 -9.30 2.24 -1.27
N ASN A 115 -9.91 2.02 -0.12
CA ASN A 115 -9.86 2.93 1.02
C ASN A 115 -8.88 2.42 2.08
N SER A 116 -9.12 1.24 2.65
CA SER A 116 -8.33 0.74 3.79
C SER A 116 -8.29 -0.79 3.86
N CYS A 117 -7.37 -1.36 4.64
CA CYS A 117 -7.43 -2.79 4.97
C CYS A 117 -8.38 -3.00 6.16
N ILE A 118 -9.08 -4.13 6.20
CA ILE A 118 -9.97 -4.51 7.31
C ILE A 118 -9.25 -5.44 8.31
N ARG A 119 -9.65 -5.41 9.59
CA ARG A 119 -9.11 -6.31 10.63
C ARG A 119 -9.51 -7.75 10.30
N GLY A 120 -8.55 -8.68 10.32
CA GLY A 120 -8.76 -10.07 9.89
C GLY A 120 -8.37 -10.38 8.44
N GLY A 121 -7.85 -9.40 7.71
CA GLY A 121 -7.46 -9.55 6.30
C GLY A 121 -8.57 -9.12 5.34
N GLY A 122 -8.20 -8.66 4.15
CA GLY A 122 -9.12 -8.11 3.15
C GLY A 122 -9.00 -6.59 2.97
N VAL A 123 -9.90 -6.04 2.17
CA VAL A 123 -9.86 -4.66 1.69
C VAL A 123 -11.24 -4.03 1.76
N ARG A 124 -11.30 -2.78 2.24
CA ARG A 124 -12.44 -1.89 2.13
C ARG A 124 -12.27 -1.01 0.90
N PHE A 125 -13.24 -1.08 0.00
CA PHE A 125 -13.47 -0.13 -1.07
C PHE A 125 -14.54 0.87 -0.61
N ALA A 126 -14.40 2.14 -0.98
CA ALA A 126 -15.39 3.17 -0.70
C ALA A 126 -15.71 3.93 -1.98
N CYS A 127 -16.89 4.54 -2.05
CA CYS A 127 -17.26 5.34 -3.20
C CYS A 127 -16.22 6.42 -3.52
N ALA A 128 -15.91 6.63 -4.79
CA ALA A 128 -15.02 7.70 -5.26
C ALA A 128 -15.49 9.09 -4.80
N SER A 129 -16.80 9.30 -4.72
CA SER A 129 -17.42 10.54 -4.22
C SER A 129 -17.46 10.64 -2.70
N ARG A 130 -16.71 9.82 -1.96
CA ARG A 130 -16.66 9.89 -0.48
C ARG A 130 -16.17 11.25 0.01
N LEU A 131 -15.17 11.83 -0.65
CA LEU A 131 -14.60 13.12 -0.25
C LEU A 131 -15.38 14.29 -0.88
N SER A 132 -15.76 14.19 -2.15
CA SER A 132 -16.44 15.26 -2.89
C SER A 132 -17.95 15.35 -2.58
N GLY A 133 -18.64 14.22 -2.50
CA GLY A 133 -20.09 14.13 -2.30
C GLY A 133 -20.50 13.60 -0.92
N ARG A 134 -19.56 13.54 0.04
CA ARG A 134 -19.76 12.96 1.38
C ARG A 134 -20.43 11.58 1.35
N CYS A 135 -20.14 10.79 0.32
CA CYS A 135 -20.77 9.49 0.14
C CYS A 135 -20.25 8.47 1.15
N HIS A 136 -21.17 7.76 1.79
CA HIS A 136 -20.83 6.75 2.80
C HIS A 136 -20.73 5.33 2.24
N ALA A 137 -21.18 5.08 1.00
CA ALA A 137 -21.17 3.76 0.36
C ALA A 137 -19.78 3.09 0.37
N TYR A 138 -19.77 1.79 0.64
CA TYR A 138 -18.56 0.97 0.75
C TYR A 138 -18.81 -0.51 0.50
N VAL A 139 -17.73 -1.22 0.17
CA VAL A 139 -17.71 -2.68 0.03
C VAL A 139 -16.49 -3.22 0.76
N HIS A 140 -16.68 -4.20 1.63
CA HIS A 140 -15.62 -4.98 2.26
C HIS A 140 -15.45 -6.28 1.51
N MET A 141 -14.24 -6.53 1.05
CA MET A 141 -13.87 -7.76 0.36
C MET A 141 -12.84 -8.53 1.18
N SER A 142 -13.01 -9.84 1.22
CA SER A 142 -12.01 -10.77 1.73
C SER A 142 -10.76 -10.79 0.85
N VAL A 143 -9.68 -11.41 1.35
CA VAL A 143 -8.49 -11.73 0.55
C VAL A 143 -8.84 -12.66 -0.63
N CYS A 144 -9.86 -13.50 -0.47
CA CYS A 144 -10.36 -14.40 -1.52
C CYS A 144 -11.40 -13.75 -2.44
N ASN A 145 -11.48 -12.41 -2.49
CA ASN A 145 -12.41 -11.64 -3.31
C ASN A 145 -13.91 -11.87 -3.04
N VAL A 146 -14.27 -12.44 -1.89
CA VAL A 146 -15.67 -12.58 -1.46
C VAL A 146 -16.13 -11.28 -0.79
N ILE A 147 -17.32 -10.78 -1.15
CA ILE A 147 -17.94 -9.64 -0.47
C ILE A 147 -18.36 -10.06 0.93
N LEU A 148 -17.75 -9.45 1.95
CA LEU A 148 -18.02 -9.73 3.36
C LEU A 148 -19.16 -8.85 3.90
N LYS A 149 -19.21 -7.60 3.44
CA LYS A 149 -20.19 -6.59 3.87
C LYS A 149 -20.22 -5.47 2.85
N SER A 150 -21.39 -4.91 2.57
CA SER A 150 -21.51 -3.71 1.74
C SER A 150 -22.58 -2.77 2.27
N ASP A 151 -22.41 -1.49 1.93
CA ASP A 151 -23.44 -0.47 1.96
C ASP A 151 -23.42 0.20 0.60
N LEU A 152 -24.47 -0.04 -0.18
CA LEU A 152 -24.59 0.43 -1.56
C LEU A 152 -25.49 1.67 -1.65
N VAL A 153 -25.87 2.27 -0.53
CA VAL A 153 -26.69 3.49 -0.53
C VAL A 153 -25.79 4.69 -0.84
N HIS A 154 -25.99 5.29 -2.01
CA HIS A 154 -25.28 6.50 -2.41
C HIS A 154 -26.12 7.74 -2.11
N THR A 155 -25.47 8.78 -1.60
CA THR A 155 -26.07 10.08 -1.31
C THR A 155 -25.83 11.11 -2.42
N HIS A 156 -25.50 10.64 -3.62
CA HIS A 156 -25.19 11.49 -4.76
C HIS A 156 -25.62 10.79 -6.05
N GLU A 157 -25.88 11.59 -7.07
CA GLU A 157 -26.13 11.12 -8.42
C GLU A 157 -24.82 10.63 -9.07
N GLN A 158 -24.97 9.86 -10.15
CA GLN A 158 -23.83 9.34 -10.89
C GLN A 158 -22.99 10.51 -11.47
N PRO A 159 -21.66 10.52 -11.27
CA PRO A 159 -20.83 11.55 -11.87
C PRO A 159 -20.85 11.41 -13.39
N THR A 160 -21.21 12.48 -14.09
CA THR A 160 -21.14 12.56 -15.55
C THR A 160 -19.76 13.09 -15.96
N TYR A 161 -19.00 12.29 -16.69
CA TYR A 161 -17.73 12.72 -17.28
C TYR A 161 -17.98 13.07 -18.74
N LYS A 162 -17.82 14.34 -19.11
CA LYS A 162 -17.76 14.76 -20.51
C LYS A 162 -16.29 14.76 -20.92
N PHE A 163 -15.95 14.00 -21.96
CA PHE A 163 -14.62 13.95 -22.57
C PHE A 163 -14.51 14.98 -23.69
#